data_AF-A0AAD9M928-F1
#
_entry.id   AF-A0AAD9M928-F1
#
_cell.length_a   1.000
_cell.length_b   1.000
_cell.length_c   1.000
_cell.angle_alpha   90.00
_cell.angle_beta   90.00
_cell.angle_gamma   90.00
#
_symmetry.space_group_name_H-M   'P 1'
#
loop_
_entity.id
_entity.type
_entity.pdbx_description
1 polymer ?
#
loop_
_entity_poly.entity_id
_entity_poly.type
_entity_poly.pdbx_seq_one_letter_code
_entity_poly.pdbx_strand_id
1 'polypeptide(L)'
;MPTSSALILKPATLEDVPALTEVWFAAFAHDPEISRLWPDTPRVRAWWDDANRGDILGKPFQRFVKVVDPGAADARGRPRIAAWAKWDTSMPAERGRRYPSWCEDMPAEVCDAFIGKEEKERGRVMGDEAHYCELPLHPVRVAC
;
A
#
# COMPACT_ATOMS: atom_id res chain seq x y z
N MET A 1 -2.97 34.10 -9.41
CA MET A 1 -1.83 33.16 -9.33
C MET A 1 -2.23 32.07 -8.35
N PRO A 2 -2.47 30.82 -8.75
CA PRO A 2 -2.60 29.74 -7.78
C PRO A 2 -1.22 29.56 -7.12
N THR A 3 -1.16 29.74 -5.81
CA THR A 3 0.02 29.38 -5.02
C THR A 3 0.25 27.89 -5.20
N SER A 4 1.33 27.52 -5.90
CA SER A 4 1.77 26.13 -5.96
C SER A 4 2.16 25.73 -4.55
N SER A 5 1.25 25.05 -3.87
CA SER A 5 1.51 24.46 -2.56
C SER A 5 2.32 23.19 -2.82
N ALA A 6 3.56 23.15 -2.35
CA ALA A 6 4.42 22.00 -2.54
C ALA A 6 3.82 20.78 -1.83
N LEU A 7 3.70 19.66 -2.55
CA LEU A 7 3.33 18.37 -1.96
C LEU A 7 4.44 17.89 -1.01
N ILE A 8 4.07 17.32 0.13
CA ILE A 8 5.00 16.94 1.19
C ILE A 8 4.99 15.43 1.40
N LEU A 9 6.15 14.79 1.22
CA LEU A 9 6.34 13.37 1.54
C LEU A 9 6.57 13.18 3.05
N LYS A 10 5.86 12.24 3.67
CA LYS A 10 6.00 11.90 5.10
C LYS A 10 5.86 10.39 5.33
N PRO A 11 6.42 9.83 6.42
CA PRO A 11 6.00 8.52 6.90
C PRO A 11 4.51 8.53 7.25
N ALA A 12 3.82 7.41 7.01
CA ALA A 12 2.46 7.22 7.48
C ALA A 12 2.45 6.76 8.96
N THR A 13 1.39 7.11 9.68
CA THR A 13 1.16 6.74 11.08
C THR A 13 -0.17 5.98 11.20
N LEU A 14 -0.44 5.44 12.40
CA LEU A 14 -1.68 4.72 12.67
C LEU A 14 -2.94 5.59 12.54
N GLU A 15 -2.81 6.90 12.69
CA GLU A 15 -3.91 7.86 12.54
C GLU A 15 -4.28 8.10 11.07
N ASP A 16 -3.37 7.77 10.15
CA ASP A 16 -3.60 7.92 8.72
C ASP A 16 -4.39 6.76 8.13
N VAL A 17 -4.41 5.59 8.79
CA VAL A 17 -4.93 4.33 8.23
C VAL A 17 -6.30 4.48 7.57
N PRO A 18 -7.32 5.09 8.21
CA PRO A 18 -8.62 5.27 7.55
C PRO A 18 -8.51 6.07 6.25
N ALA A 19 -7.68 7.11 6.22
CA ALA A 19 -7.46 7.93 5.02
C ALA A 19 -6.66 7.19 3.94
N LEU A 20 -5.75 6.28 4.31
CA LEU A 20 -5.04 5.42 3.34
C LEU A 20 -6.02 4.49 2.61
N THR A 21 -6.97 3.92 3.36
CA THR A 21 -8.05 3.08 2.81
C THR A 21 -8.96 3.89 1.89
N GLU A 22 -9.35 5.10 2.27
CA GLU A 22 -10.12 5.99 1.37
C GLU A 22 -9.37 6.30 0.08
N VAL A 23 -8.07 6.61 0.17
CA VAL A 23 -7.23 6.88 -1.02
C VAL A 23 -7.11 5.63 -1.91
N TRP A 24 -7.00 4.44 -1.32
CA TRP A 24 -6.94 3.19 -2.09
C TRP A 24 -8.21 2.96 -2.91
N PHE A 25 -9.38 3.05 -2.28
CA PHE A 25 -10.65 2.87 -2.99
C PHE A 25 -10.91 3.97 -4.00
N ALA A 26 -10.53 5.22 -3.69
CA ALA A 26 -10.62 6.31 -4.67
C ALA A 26 -9.71 6.09 -5.88
N ALA A 27 -8.49 5.58 -5.68
CA ALA A 27 -7.53 5.34 -6.76
C ALA A 27 -7.96 4.21 -7.71
N PHE A 28 -8.62 3.18 -7.18
CA PHE A 28 -9.05 1.99 -7.93
C PHE A 28 -10.56 1.91 -8.20
N ALA A 29 -11.32 2.98 -7.93
CA ALA A 29 -12.78 3.03 -8.08
C ALA A 29 -13.31 2.62 -9.47
N HIS A 30 -12.46 2.71 -10.49
CA HIS A 30 -12.81 2.41 -11.89
C HIS A 30 -12.00 1.25 -12.48
N ASP A 31 -11.28 0.49 -11.64
CA ASP A 31 -10.56 -0.70 -12.06
C ASP A 31 -11.41 -1.95 -11.75
N PRO A 32 -12.00 -2.61 -12.76
CA PRO A 32 -12.88 -3.75 -12.55
C PRO A 32 -12.12 -4.99 -12.03
N GLU A 33 -10.83 -5.15 -12.34
CA GLU A 33 -10.06 -6.30 -11.86
C GLU A 33 -9.72 -6.14 -10.38
N ILE A 34 -9.31 -4.94 -9.96
CA ILE A 34 -9.08 -4.64 -8.55
C ILE A 34 -10.38 -4.70 -7.76
N SER A 35 -11.47 -4.14 -8.29
CA SER A 35 -12.79 -4.18 -7.63
C SER A 35 -13.35 -5.59 -7.48
N ARG A 36 -12.94 -6.52 -8.36
CA ARG A 36 -13.31 -7.93 -8.27
C ARG A 36 -12.57 -8.66 -7.15
N LEU A 37 -11.33 -8.27 -6.85
CA LEU A 37 -10.52 -8.84 -5.76
C LEU A 37 -10.89 -8.22 -4.40
N TRP A 38 -11.01 -6.90 -4.37
CA TRP A 38 -11.27 -6.10 -3.19
C TRP A 38 -12.47 -5.19 -3.43
N PRO A 39 -13.70 -5.73 -3.35
CA PRO A 39 -14.90 -4.93 -3.58
C PRO A 39 -15.07 -3.85 -2.53
N ASP A 40 -15.64 -2.72 -2.93
CA ASP A 40 -15.89 -1.58 -2.05
C ASP A 40 -17.08 -1.82 -1.11
N THR A 41 -16.87 -2.65 -0.09
CA THR A 41 -17.84 -2.91 0.97
C THR A 41 -17.32 -2.42 2.31
N PRO A 42 -18.21 -2.13 3.30
CA PRO A 42 -17.78 -1.77 4.64
C PRO A 42 -16.85 -2.82 5.29
N ARG A 43 -17.06 -4.11 5.01
CA ARG A 43 -16.24 -5.19 5.55
C ARG A 43 -14.85 -5.23 4.94
N VAL A 44 -14.72 -5.00 3.63
CA VAL A 44 -13.41 -4.95 2.97
C VAL A 44 -12.65 -3.69 3.37
N ARG A 45 -13.34 -2.56 3.56
CA ARG A 45 -12.73 -1.34 4.13
C ARG A 45 -12.18 -1.57 5.53
N ALA A 46 -12.97 -2.17 6.42
CA ALA A 46 -12.52 -2.53 7.77
C ALA A 46 -11.32 -3.49 7.72
N TRP A 47 -11.34 -4.47 6.81
CA TRP A 47 -10.23 -5.37 6.60
C TRP A 47 -8.95 -4.65 6.14
N TRP A 48 -9.05 -3.66 5.24
CA TRP A 48 -7.90 -2.86 4.81
C TRP A 48 -7.33 -2.01 5.95
N ASP A 49 -8.20 -1.44 6.79
CA ASP A 49 -7.79 -0.71 7.99
C ASP A 49 -7.01 -1.63 8.96
N ASP A 50 -7.55 -2.81 9.25
CA ASP A 50 -6.91 -3.77 10.15
C ASP A 50 -5.60 -4.32 9.57
N ALA A 51 -5.56 -4.63 8.27
CA ALA A 51 -4.36 -5.09 7.58
C ALA A 51 -3.24 -4.03 7.63
N ASN A 52 -3.54 -2.78 7.27
CA ASN A 52 -2.56 -1.71 7.28
C ASN A 52 -2.11 -1.36 8.71
N ARG A 53 -3.03 -1.36 9.69
CA ARG A 53 -2.69 -1.17 11.10
C ARG A 53 -1.75 -2.27 11.61
N GLY A 54 -2.09 -3.52 11.36
CA GLY A 54 -1.28 -4.68 11.74
C GLY A 54 0.11 -4.64 11.12
N ASP A 55 0.20 -4.22 9.87
CA ASP A 55 1.46 -4.07 9.15
C ASP A 55 2.35 -2.95 9.71
N ILE A 56 1.78 -1.76 9.95
CA ILE A 56 2.52 -0.63 10.56
C ILE A 56 3.06 -1.00 11.95
N LEU A 57 2.30 -1.76 12.75
CA LEU A 57 2.69 -2.16 14.09
C LEU A 57 3.68 -3.33 14.13
N GLY A 58 3.46 -4.33 13.27
CA GLY A 58 4.06 -5.66 13.40
C GLY A 58 5.10 -6.01 12.36
N LYS A 59 5.24 -5.22 11.28
CA LYS A 59 6.14 -5.56 10.15
C LYS A 59 7.19 -4.46 9.94
N PRO A 60 8.32 -4.49 10.68
CA PRO A 60 9.37 -3.46 10.56
C PRO A 60 10.03 -3.39 9.18
N PHE A 61 9.90 -4.46 8.37
CA PHE A 61 10.35 -4.54 6.98
C PHE A 61 9.37 -3.91 5.98
N GLN A 62 8.19 -3.47 6.43
CA GLN A 62 7.25 -2.71 5.60
C GLN A 62 7.33 -1.22 5.91
N ARG A 63 7.47 -0.41 4.86
CA ARG A 63 7.56 1.06 4.95
C ARG A 63 6.33 1.67 4.32
N PHE A 64 5.64 2.51 5.08
CA PHE A 64 4.47 3.25 4.61
C PHE A 64 4.85 4.73 4.48
N VAL A 65 4.68 5.27 3.28
CA VAL A 65 4.93 6.68 2.98
C VAL A 65 3.70 7.31 2.37
N LYS A 66 3.42 8.56 2.73
CA LYS A 66 2.26 9.34 2.28
C LYS A 66 2.70 10.67 1.69
N VAL A 67 1.97 11.14 0.70
CA VAL A 67 2.10 12.48 0.12
C VAL A 67 0.94 13.33 0.61
N VAL A 68 1.26 14.45 1.25
CA VAL A 68 0.29 15.39 1.82
C VAL A 68 0.22 16.63 0.95
N ASP A 69 -1.00 17.04 0.62
CA ASP A 69 -1.32 18.31 -0.03
C ASP A 69 -1.78 19.30 1.06
N PRO A 70 -0.95 20.27 1.48
CA PRO A 70 -1.33 21.23 2.51
C PRO A 70 -2.28 22.30 1.99
N GLY A 71 -2.49 22.41 0.67
CA GLY A 71 -3.45 23.32 0.06
C GLY A 71 -4.89 22.78 0.03
N ALA A 72 -5.07 21.50 0.36
CA ALA A 72 -6.38 20.84 0.41
C ALA A 72 -6.65 20.25 1.79
N ALA A 73 -7.91 20.27 2.20
CA ALA A 73 -8.36 19.66 3.44
C ALA A 73 -9.15 18.37 3.17
N ASP A 74 -9.01 17.38 4.06
CA ASP A 74 -9.90 16.22 4.13
C ASP A 74 -11.25 16.59 4.78
N ALA A 75 -12.17 15.63 4.85
CA ALA A 75 -13.49 15.83 5.47
C ALA A 75 -13.43 16.20 6.97
N ARG A 76 -12.26 16.06 7.61
CA ARG A 76 -12.00 16.40 9.02
C ARG A 76 -11.23 17.71 9.17
N GLY A 77 -11.03 18.46 8.08
CA GLY A 77 -10.29 19.73 8.08
C GLY A 77 -8.77 19.58 8.19
N ARG A 78 -8.21 18.37 8.05
CA ARG A 78 -6.77 18.13 8.10
C ARG A 78 -6.16 18.22 6.70
N PRO A 79 -4.86 18.52 6.55
CA PRO A 79 -4.17 18.43 5.25
C PRO A 79 -4.44 17.08 4.57
N ARG A 80 -4.89 17.12 3.31
CA ARG A 80 -5.33 15.93 2.57
C ARG A 80 -4.14 15.03 2.23
N ILE A 81 -4.31 13.72 2.44
CA ILE A 81 -3.40 12.73 1.85
C ILE A 81 -3.78 12.55 0.38
N ALA A 82 -2.88 12.95 -0.52
CA ALA A 82 -3.10 12.89 -1.96
C ALA A 82 -2.73 11.53 -2.57
N ALA A 83 -1.74 10.86 -2.00
CA ALA A 83 -1.28 9.53 -2.40
C ALA A 83 -0.54 8.85 -1.25
N TRP A 84 -0.37 7.53 -1.33
CA TRP A 84 0.48 6.79 -0.42
C TRP A 84 1.06 5.54 -1.09
N ALA A 85 2.10 4.98 -0.50
CA ALA A 85 2.71 3.75 -0.94
C ALA A 85 3.08 2.87 0.25
N LYS A 86 2.97 1.56 0.04
CA LYS A 86 3.47 0.51 0.91
C LYS A 86 4.63 -0.18 0.22
N TRP A 87 5.79 -0.18 0.86
CA TRP A 87 6.97 -0.89 0.38
C TRP A 87 7.27 -2.08 1.29
N ASP A 88 7.50 -3.26 0.72
CA ASP A 88 7.85 -4.48 1.47
C ASP A 88 9.27 -4.92 1.10
N THR A 89 10.19 -4.80 2.06
CA THR A 89 11.62 -5.10 1.88
C THR A 89 11.97 -6.58 2.11
N SER A 90 11.06 -7.40 2.65
CA SER A 90 11.33 -8.81 2.95
C SER A 90 10.78 -9.74 1.86
N MET A 91 11.49 -10.85 1.63
CA MET A 91 11.12 -11.86 0.64
C MET A 91 10.09 -12.86 1.18
N PRO A 92 9.30 -13.52 0.31
CA PRO A 92 8.20 -14.38 0.74
C PRO A 92 8.56 -15.48 1.73
N ALA A 93 9.75 -16.07 1.56
CA ALA A 93 10.25 -17.13 2.43
C ALA A 93 10.47 -16.67 3.88
N GLU A 94 10.76 -15.39 4.09
CA GLU A 94 11.07 -14.82 5.41
C GLU A 94 9.82 -14.29 6.12
N ARG A 95 9.02 -13.49 5.42
CA ARG A 95 7.86 -12.80 6.04
C ARG A 95 6.59 -13.65 6.12
N GLY A 96 6.53 -14.76 5.39
CA GLY A 96 5.32 -15.54 5.23
C GLY A 96 4.25 -14.81 4.40
N ARG A 97 2.97 -14.98 4.77
CA ARG A 97 1.85 -14.45 3.99
C ARG A 97 1.82 -12.91 4.02
N ARG A 98 1.66 -12.31 2.84
CA ARG A 98 1.67 -10.84 2.68
C ARG A 98 0.51 -10.15 3.40
N TYR A 99 -0.69 -10.72 3.27
CA TYR A 99 -1.93 -10.19 3.81
C TYR A 99 -2.54 -11.11 4.88
N PRO A 100 -3.31 -10.57 5.85
CA PRO A 100 -4.10 -11.38 6.77
C PRO A 100 -5.21 -12.13 6.05
N SER A 101 -5.84 -13.11 6.69
CA SER A 101 -6.93 -13.91 6.10
C SER A 101 -8.00 -13.03 5.48
N TRP A 102 -8.47 -13.38 4.27
CA TRP A 102 -9.48 -12.60 3.56
C TRP A 102 -10.81 -12.64 4.32
N CYS A 103 -11.56 -11.54 4.29
CA CYS A 103 -12.93 -11.50 4.80
C CYS A 103 -13.92 -12.11 3.78
N GLU A 104 -15.14 -12.42 4.25
CA GLU A 104 -16.19 -13.11 3.49
C GLU A 104 -16.61 -12.40 2.19
N ASP A 105 -16.43 -11.08 2.13
CA ASP A 105 -16.80 -10.26 0.96
C ASP A 105 -15.75 -10.35 -0.16
N MET A 106 -14.61 -11.02 0.07
CA MET A 106 -13.55 -11.19 -0.93
C MET A 106 -13.50 -12.64 -1.44
N PRO A 107 -13.34 -12.85 -2.76
CA PRO A 107 -13.18 -14.19 -3.32
C PRO A 107 -11.79 -14.76 -3.00
N ALA A 108 -11.68 -15.43 -1.84
CA ALA A 108 -10.40 -15.86 -1.26
C ALA A 108 -9.46 -16.60 -2.25
N GLU A 109 -9.98 -17.58 -2.99
CA GLU A 109 -9.19 -18.35 -3.96
C GLU A 109 -8.62 -17.47 -5.08
N VAL A 110 -9.40 -16.49 -5.55
CA VAL A 110 -8.97 -15.56 -6.60
C VAL A 110 -7.92 -14.61 -6.04
N CYS A 111 -8.11 -14.09 -4.83
CA CYS A 111 -7.15 -13.23 -4.17
C CYS A 111 -5.83 -13.96 -3.91
N ASP A 112 -5.87 -15.21 -3.45
CA ASP A 112 -4.68 -16.03 -3.25
C ASP A 112 -3.98 -16.33 -4.57
N ALA A 113 -4.71 -16.62 -5.65
CA ALA A 113 -4.13 -16.84 -6.97
C ALA A 113 -3.45 -15.56 -7.51
N PHE A 114 -4.08 -14.40 -7.33
CA PHE A 114 -3.54 -13.10 -7.74
C PHE A 114 -2.24 -12.80 -6.98
N ILE A 115 -2.26 -12.88 -5.64
CA ILE A 115 -1.07 -12.62 -4.82
C ILE A 115 0.02 -13.66 -5.09
N GLY A 116 -0.33 -14.94 -5.25
CA GLY A 116 0.63 -15.98 -5.59
C GLY A 116 1.36 -15.70 -6.90
N LYS A 117 0.66 -15.16 -7.91
CA LYS A 117 1.27 -14.72 -9.16
C LYS A 117 2.23 -13.54 -8.93
N GLU A 118 1.82 -12.52 -8.19
CA GLU A 118 2.67 -11.36 -7.86
C GLU A 118 3.94 -11.77 -7.10
N GLU A 119 3.84 -12.71 -6.15
CA GLU A 119 5.00 -13.22 -5.41
C GLU A 119 5.94 -14.04 -6.30
N LYS A 120 5.39 -14.84 -7.23
CA LYS A 120 6.19 -15.59 -8.20
C LYS A 120 6.93 -14.65 -9.14
N GLU A 121 6.27 -13.61 -9.65
CA GLU A 121 6.91 -12.62 -10.51
C GLU A 121 7.95 -11.81 -9.75
N ARG A 122 7.69 -11.45 -8.49
CA ARG A 122 8.69 -10.84 -7.62
C ARG A 122 9.93 -11.73 -7.51
N GLY A 123 9.78 -13.02 -7.17
CA GLY A 123 10.91 -13.95 -7.10
C GLY A 123 11.65 -14.09 -8.45
N ARG A 124 10.92 -14.16 -9.57
CA ARG A 124 11.52 -14.27 -10.91
C ARG A 124 12.37 -13.05 -11.29
N VAL A 125 11.89 -11.85 -10.98
CA VAL A 125 12.54 -10.59 -11.37
C VAL A 125 13.66 -10.22 -10.39
N MET A 126 13.41 -10.43 -9.10
CA MET A 126 14.23 -9.92 -8.01
C MET A 126 15.22 -10.95 -7.44
N GLY A 127 15.04 -12.24 -7.73
CA GLY A 127 15.83 -13.31 -7.13
C GLY A 127 15.62 -13.39 -5.61
N ASP A 128 16.68 -13.70 -4.87
CA ASP A 128 16.65 -13.84 -3.39
C ASP A 128 17.09 -12.55 -2.66
N GLU A 129 17.41 -11.49 -3.39
CA GLU A 129 17.92 -10.25 -2.81
C GLU A 129 16.79 -9.43 -2.15
N ALA A 130 17.13 -8.67 -1.10
CA ALA A 130 16.23 -7.68 -0.52
C ALA A 130 16.27 -6.41 -1.39
N HIS A 131 15.09 -5.87 -1.73
CA HIS A 131 15.02 -4.74 -2.66
C HIS A 131 14.20 -3.58 -2.14
N TYR A 132 14.68 -2.39 -2.48
CA TYR A 132 13.91 -1.17 -2.44
C TYR A 132 14.04 -0.44 -3.77
N CYS A 133 12.95 0.15 -4.24
CA CYS A 133 13.05 1.11 -5.33
C CYS A 133 13.77 2.34 -4.77
N GLU A 134 15.08 2.35 -4.95
CA GLU A 134 15.73 3.61 -5.28
C GLU A 134 15.18 3.98 -6.66
N LEU A 135 14.22 4.89 -6.71
CA LEU A 135 14.16 5.74 -7.89
C LEU A 135 15.40 6.63 -7.81
N PRO A 136 16.36 6.45 -8.73
CA PRO A 136 16.81 7.62 -9.45
C PRO A 136 16.41 7.43 -10.90
N LEU A 137 16.48 8.50 -11.67
CA LEU A 137 16.63 8.41 -13.13
C LEU A 137 17.90 7.62 -13.59
N HIS A 138 18.53 6.78 -12.74
CA HIS A 138 19.55 5.79 -13.09
C HIS A 138 19.87 4.82 -11.92
N PRO A 139 20.21 3.55 -12.18
CA PRO A 139 20.50 2.55 -11.15
C PRO A 139 21.93 2.67 -10.57
N VAL A 140 22.08 2.52 -9.25
CA VAL A 140 23.36 2.25 -8.57
C VAL A 140 23.23 0.94 -7.81
N ARG A 141 24.23 0.05 -7.93
CA ARG A 141 24.33 -1.19 -7.17
C ARG A 141 24.84 -0.88 -5.76
N VAL A 142 24.19 -1.42 -4.74
CA VAL A 142 24.74 -1.45 -3.37
C VAL A 142 25.65 -2.67 -3.26
N ALA A 143 26.91 -2.44 -2.91
CA ALA A 143 27.81 -3.48 -2.39
C ALA A 143 27.75 -3.43 -0.86
N CYS A 144 27.87 -4.60 -0.25
CA CYS A 144 27.68 -4.95 1.17
C CYS A 144 28.22 -3.95 2.20
#